data_AF-A0A699WNZ6-F1
#
_entry.id   AF-A0A699WNZ6-F1
#
_cell.length_a   1.000
_cell.length_b   1.000
_cell.length_c   1.000
_cell.angle_alpha   90.00
_cell.angle_beta   90.00
_cell.angle_gamma   90.00
#
_symmetry.space_group_name_H-M   'P 1'
#
loop_
_entity.id
_entity.type
_entity.pdbx_description
1 polymer ?
#
loop_
_entity_poly.entity_id
_entity_poly.type
_entity_poly.pdbx_seq_one_letter_code
_entity_poly.pdbx_strand_id
1 'polypeptide(L)'
;YKIYIEGSAWSVSRKYILACDSVTLMIKPHYYDFFSRGLMPMHHYWPIRNDDKCKSIKFAVDWGNKNRRKVKLIGKNGSKFIKEELSM
;
A
#
# COMPACT_ATOMS: atom_id res chain seq x y z
N TYR A 1 6.18 5.42 -6.11
CA TYR A 1 4.83 5.08 -5.63
C TYR A 1 4.25 4.00 -6.52
N LYS A 2 3.41 3.12 -5.97
CA LYS A 2 2.65 2.11 -6.73
C LYS A 2 1.22 2.12 -6.24
N ILE A 3 0.25 1.90 -7.12
CA ILE A 3 -1.18 1.90 -6.76
C ILE A 3 -1.66 0.45 -6.72
N TYR A 4 -2.37 0.09 -5.66
CA TYR A 4 -3.12 -1.15 -5.59
C TYR A 4 -4.62 -0.85 -5.69
N ILE A 5 -5.29 -1.60 -6.58
CA ILE A 5 -6.74 -1.61 -6.75
C ILE A 5 -7.21 -3.05 -6.92
N GLU A 6 -8.43 -3.32 -6.46
CA GLU A 6 -9.11 -4.61 -6.66
C GLU A 6 -9.66 -4.71 -8.09
N GLY A 7 -9.82 -5.94 -8.57
CA GLY A 7 -10.48 -6.23 -9.84
C GLY A 7 -11.89 -6.75 -9.57
N SER A 8 -12.25 -7.90 -10.16
CA SER A 8 -13.48 -8.61 -9.79
C SER A 8 -13.49 -9.11 -8.34
N ALA A 9 -12.30 -9.32 -7.76
CA ALA A 9 -12.07 -9.71 -6.37
C ALA A 9 -10.74 -9.09 -5.87
N TRP A 10 -10.14 -9.64 -4.81
CA TRP A 10 -8.77 -9.27 -4.43
C TRP A 10 -7.81 -9.52 -5.60
N SER A 11 -6.95 -8.55 -5.89
CA SER A 11 -5.90 -8.72 -6.91
C SER A 11 -4.64 -9.32 -6.32
N VAL A 12 -4.11 -10.37 -6.96
CA VAL A 12 -2.83 -11.03 -6.62
C VAL A 12 -1.62 -10.09 -6.72
N SER A 13 -1.77 -8.96 -7.41
CA SER A 13 -0.73 -7.94 -7.51
C SER A 13 -0.34 -7.30 -6.17
N ARG A 14 -1.22 -7.37 -5.14
CA ARG A 14 -1.02 -6.73 -3.82
C ARG A 14 0.34 -7.04 -3.22
N LYS A 15 0.69 -8.33 -3.14
CA LYS A 15 1.95 -8.80 -2.53
C LYS A 15 3.18 -8.31 -3.31
N TYR A 16 3.14 -8.36 -4.64
CA TYR A 16 4.25 -7.92 -5.49
C TYR A 16 4.45 -6.41 -5.43
N ILE A 17 3.35 -5.64 -5.39
CA ILE A 17 3.41 -4.19 -5.25
C ILE A 17 4.04 -3.79 -3.91
N LEU A 18 3.63 -4.43 -2.81
CA LEU A 18 4.16 -4.19 -1.47
C LEU A 18 5.64 -4.58 -1.33
N ALA A 19 6.15 -5.55 -2.11
CA ALA A 19 7.54 -6.03 -2.05
C ALA A 19 8.60 -5.14 -2.72
N CYS A 20 8.21 -3.99 -3.32
CA CYS A 20 9.07 -3.21 -4.21
C CYS A 20 9.80 -2.00 -3.56
N ASP A 21 9.92 -1.97 -2.22
CA ASP A 21 10.44 -0.87 -1.38
C ASP A 21 9.85 0.51 -1.71
N SER A 22 8.70 0.51 -2.39
CA SER A 22 7.99 1.66 -2.90
C SER A 22 6.71 1.84 -2.11
N VAL A 23 6.30 3.08 -1.86
CA VAL A 23 5.03 3.32 -1.18
C VAL A 23 3.86 2.85 -2.02
N THR A 24 3.11 1.92 -1.44
CA THR A 24 1.85 1.41 -1.96
C THR A 24 0.71 2.33 -1.56
N LEU A 25 0.08 2.96 -2.53
CA LEU A 25 -1.18 3.69 -2.41
C LEU A 25 -2.31 2.66 -2.54
N MET A 26 -2.89 2.26 -1.41
CA MET A 26 -3.90 1.20 -1.36
C MET A 26 -5.29 1.80 -1.33
N ILE A 27 -6.03 1.66 -2.44
CA ILE A 27 -7.45 2.01 -2.47
C ILE A 27 -8.17 1.08 -1.50
N LYS A 28 -9.04 1.65 -0.64
CA LYS A 28 -9.77 0.93 0.40
C LYS A 28 -10.27 -0.43 -0.12
N PRO A 29 -9.67 -1.54 0.31
CA PRO A 29 -10.03 -2.86 -0.20
C PRO A 29 -11.35 -3.32 0.41
N HIS A 30 -12.12 -4.08 -0.36
CA HIS A 30 -13.32 -4.78 0.11
C HIS A 30 -13.02 -6.24 0.46
N TYR A 31 -12.00 -6.83 -0.16
CA TYR A 31 -11.63 -8.23 0.02
C TYR A 31 -10.40 -8.38 0.92
N TYR A 32 -10.45 -9.39 1.80
CA TYR A 32 -9.37 -9.79 2.68
C TYR A 32 -8.82 -11.15 2.24
N ASP A 33 -7.53 -11.19 1.91
CA ASP A 33 -6.79 -12.44 1.77
C ASP A 33 -6.14 -12.85 3.11
N PHE A 34 -5.39 -13.95 3.11
CA PHE A 34 -4.83 -14.55 4.32
C PHE A 34 -3.84 -13.65 5.08
N PHE A 35 -3.13 -12.73 4.40
CA PHE A 35 -2.15 -11.83 5.03
C PHE A 35 -2.68 -10.41 5.21
N SER A 36 -3.80 -10.06 4.57
CA SER A 36 -4.34 -8.69 4.57
C SER A 36 -4.61 -8.12 5.96
N ARG A 37 -4.96 -8.96 6.94
CA ARG A 37 -5.23 -8.53 8.32
C ARG A 37 -3.97 -8.04 9.06
N GLY A 38 -2.78 -8.46 8.65
CA GLY A 38 -1.52 -7.97 9.19
C GLY A 38 -1.09 -6.61 8.63
N LEU A 39 -1.79 -6.09 7.61
CA LEU A 39 -1.42 -4.82 6.99
C LEU A 39 -1.96 -3.61 7.76
N MET A 40 -1.06 -2.77 8.26
CA MET A 40 -1.40 -1.56 9.01
C MET A 40 -1.31 -0.31 8.11
N PRO A 41 -2.35 0.52 8.05
CA PRO A 41 -2.32 1.79 7.31
C PRO A 41 -1.28 2.74 7.92
N MET A 42 -0.65 3.55 7.07
CA MET A 42 0.44 4.47 7.43
C MET A 42 1.72 3.82 7.98
N HIS A 43 1.75 2.49 8.14
CA HIS A 43 2.94 1.72 8.50
C HIS A 43 3.43 0.85 7.33
N HIS A 44 2.55 0.04 6.74
CA HIS A 44 2.88 -0.82 5.58
C HIS A 44 2.48 -0.20 4.23
N TYR A 45 1.48 0.67 4.21
CA TYR A 45 0.93 1.27 3.00
C TYR A 45 0.26 2.62 3.29
N TRP A 46 -0.08 3.37 2.25
CA TRP A 46 -0.86 4.60 2.34
C TRP A 46 -2.33 4.36 1.95
N PRO A 47 -3.31 4.58 2.83
CA PRO A 47 -4.72 4.37 2.51
C PRO A 47 -5.25 5.45 1.56
N ILE A 48 -5.97 5.03 0.52
CA ILE A 48 -6.62 5.89 -0.46
C ILE A 48 -8.14 5.68 -0.40
N ARG A 49 -8.87 6.79 -0.40
CA ARG A 49 -10.33 6.81 -0.42
C ARG A 49 -10.88 6.24 -1.73
N ASN A 50 -11.97 5.46 -1.67
CA ASN A 50 -12.59 4.86 -2.85
C ASN A 50 -13.51 5.85 -3.61
N ASP A 51 -14.13 6.79 -2.89
CA ASP A 51 -15.09 7.76 -3.40
C ASP A 51 -14.42 8.97 -4.10
N ASP A 52 -13.28 9.45 -3.60
CA ASP A 52 -12.51 10.56 -4.22
C ASP A 52 -11.03 10.17 -4.44
N LYS A 53 -10.81 9.16 -5.28
CA LYS A 53 -9.50 8.56 -5.53
C LYS A 53 -8.47 9.59 -6.00
N CYS A 54 -8.82 10.41 -6.98
CA CYS A 54 -7.89 11.35 -7.60
C CYS A 54 -7.38 12.39 -6.62
N LYS A 55 -8.26 13.03 -5.83
CA LYS A 55 -7.83 14.01 -4.82
C LYS A 55 -7.06 13.34 -3.68
N SER A 56 -7.50 12.15 -3.25
CA SER A 56 -6.80 11.37 -2.22
C SER A 56 -5.38 10.97 -2.66
N ILE A 57 -5.20 10.55 -3.91
CA ILE A 57 -3.89 10.21 -4.49
C ILE A 57 -3.03 11.47 -4.60
N LYS A 58 -3.58 12.58 -5.12
CA LYS A 58 -2.86 13.86 -5.23
C LYS A 58 -2.33 14.30 -3.87
N PHE A 59 -3.19 14.29 -2.84
CA PHE A 59 -2.79 14.62 -1.47
C PHE A 59 -1.67 13.71 -0.95
N ALA A 60 -1.81 12.39 -1.13
CA ALA A 60 -0.80 11.42 -0.70
C ALA A 60 0.57 11.68 -1.35
N VAL A 61 0.59 11.94 -2.65
CA VAL A 61 1.81 12.21 -3.42
C VAL A 61 2.41 13.57 -3.04
N ASP A 62 1.60 14.63 -2.95
CA ASP A 62 2.06 15.97 -2.59
C ASP A 62 2.66 15.99 -1.17
N TRP A 63 1.98 15.34 -0.22
CA TRP A 63 2.50 15.16 1.13
C TRP A 63 3.77 14.30 1.13
N GLY A 64 3.78 13.21 0.38
CA GLY A 64 4.89 12.28 0.36
C GLY A 64 6.17 12.87 -0.25
N ASN A 65 6.02 13.70 -1.27
CA ASN A 65 7.13 14.41 -1.88
C ASN A 65 7.79 15.41 -0.92
N LYS A 66 7.02 15.98 0.02
CA LYS A 66 7.52 16.84 1.11
C LYS A 66 8.10 16.03 2.27
N ASN A 67 7.68 14.78 2.47
CA ASN A 67 8.02 13.93 3.62
C ASN A 67 8.81 12.67 3.24
N ARG A 68 9.80 12.81 2.34
CA ARG A 68 10.50 11.67 1.70
C ARG A 68 11.00 10.59 2.65
N ARG A 69 11.55 10.96 3.83
CA ARG A 69 12.06 10.00 4.83
C ARG A 69 10.95 9.10 5.39
N LYS A 70 9.81 9.71 5.79
CA LYS A 70 8.65 8.98 6.32
C LYS A 70 8.08 8.02 5.28
N VAL A 71 7.97 8.50 4.04
CA VAL A 71 7.39 7.77 2.92
C VAL A 71 8.29 6.60 2.54
N LYS A 72 9.61 6.79 2.49
CA LYS A 72 10.58 5.71 2.31
C LYS A 72 10.48 4.64 3.40
N LEU A 73 10.24 5.04 4.66
CA LEU A 73 10.03 4.09 5.76
C LEU A 73 8.77 3.25 5.55
N ILE A 74 7.64 3.86 5.15
CA ILE A 74 6.41 3.12 4.85
C ILE A 74 6.63 2.07 3.76
N GLY A 75 7.28 2.47 2.65
CA GLY A 75 7.57 1.54 1.54
C GLY A 75 8.44 0.36 1.98
N LYS A 76 9.50 0.64 2.75
CA LYS A 76 10.37 -0.40 3.31
C LYS A 76 9.65 -1.32 4.28
N ASN A 77 8.81 -0.79 5.17
CA ASN A 77 8.06 -1.59 6.13
C ASN A 77 7.08 -2.52 5.42
N GLY A 78 6.37 -2.03 4.38
CA GLY A 78 5.52 -2.88 3.55
C GLY A 78 6.29 -4.02 2.87
N SER A 79 7.48 -3.73 2.35
CA SER A 79 8.34 -4.76 1.75
C SER A 79 8.91 -5.74 2.75
N LYS A 80 9.29 -5.25 3.94
CA LYS A 80 9.77 -6.08 5.04
C LYS A 80 8.68 -7.07 5.48
N PHE A 81 7.46 -6.58 5.72
CA PHE A 81 6.31 -7.42 6.06
C PHE A 81 6.10 -8.55 5.04
N ILE A 82 6.12 -8.24 3.73
CA ILE A 82 5.95 -9.29 2.70
C ILE A 82 7.11 -10.29 2.68
N LYS A 83 8.35 -9.84 2.93
CA LYS A 83 9.52 -10.74 2.91
C LYS A 83 9.58 -11.65 4.13
N GLU A 84 9.13 -11.18 5.29
CA GLU A 84 9.23 -11.92 6.56
C GLU A 84 7.96 -12.76 6.83
N GLU A 85 6.78 -12.20 6.62
CA GLU A 85 5.51 -12.86 6.99
C GLU A 85 4.93 -13.75 5.88
N LEU A 86 5.42 -13.62 4.64
CA LEU A 86 5.01 -14.45 3.50
C LEU A 86 6.19 -15.24 2.92
N SER A 87 7.28 -15.44 3.67
CA SER A 87 8.32 -16.40 3.30
C SER A 87 7.76 -17.82 3.33
N MET A 88 8.09 -18.63 2.32
CA MET A 88 7.81 -20.06 2.29
C MET A 88 9.00 -20.85 2.84
#